data_AF-A0A924V299-F1
#
_entry.id   AF-A0A924V299-F1
#
_cell.length_a   1.000
_cell.length_b   1.000
_cell.length_c   1.000
_cell.angle_alpha   90.00
_cell.angle_beta   90.00
_cell.angle_gamma   90.00
#
_symmetry.space_group_name_H-M   'P 1'
#
loop_
_entity.id
_entity.type
_entity.pdbx_description
1 polymer ?
#
loop_
_entity_poly.entity_id
_entity_poly.type
_entity_poly.pdbx_seq_one_letter_code
_entity_poly.pdbx_strand_id
1 'polypeptide(L)'
;MQKIAALFLFTLFSFIASVDAMAAANPTPDYWQCTNRIGGSWTFGQVPSACDVDAFGDSSYVRTAFAPVLYQDNQTASSERPRYVQEMYTVLRDASAYYLKTRNPSVTAAEQAAWQRAIFAAAAQETWWTHYRASTDGRTKMVRGDLGHGHGMMQIDDRWHFTEIQNGKGWQLTQNMTYAFELYYAAWTQAASASCVAGATDWRNRARSSYSQYNGGASKVCRFTNANDTWAQNDINYAQKYDQQPWAVHITDPNQAAKLNVSCLMEGKEDCPPVSALPASWSNRYLQLSSGESCVFKNDALSCVTNSRDFACLSALTSIVPTNPEILAVTNQANYAVKLNDRHQCPAVVSNLKSVGKTLLLAKNINMRSTPSGTLQTTIPSGSVVQVLDWETRAAPTYDRYYKVRYQNVDGWVYAGNSSDSASWVSDGSYASLVAKLVIQPSYRGKVMISGGINLRSTAATGAILIAIPTNTILTIQAVQVIGETNAVYYQTSYSGKTGWIYGGQVLPDQTLTSWVVAN
;
A
#
# COMPACT_ATOMS: atom_id res chain seq x y z
N MET A 1 -4.68 -60.38 -68.82
CA MET A 1 -5.17 -60.47 -67.43
C MET A 1 -4.23 -59.66 -66.54
N GLN A 2 -4.53 -58.39 -66.30
CA GLN A 2 -3.77 -57.54 -65.39
C GLN A 2 -4.66 -57.20 -64.20
N LYS A 3 -4.22 -57.62 -63.01
CA LYS A 3 -4.92 -57.43 -61.75
C LYS A 3 -4.64 -56.04 -61.20
N ILE A 4 -5.72 -55.39 -60.81
CA ILE A 4 -5.82 -54.13 -60.06
C ILE A 4 -5.29 -54.38 -58.64
N ALA A 5 -4.40 -53.52 -58.14
CA ALA A 5 -4.06 -53.43 -56.73
C ALA A 5 -4.31 -51.98 -56.26
N ALA A 6 -5.27 -51.85 -55.36
CA ALA A 6 -5.75 -50.60 -54.79
C ALA A 6 -4.74 -50.02 -53.80
N LEU A 7 -4.46 -48.72 -53.94
CA LEU A 7 -3.62 -47.94 -53.05
C LEU A 7 -4.50 -47.36 -51.92
N PHE A 8 -4.40 -47.92 -50.71
CA PHE A 8 -5.02 -47.35 -49.51
C PHE A 8 -4.13 -46.22 -48.97
N LEU A 9 -4.59 -44.98 -49.12
CA LEU A 9 -3.96 -43.79 -48.56
C LEU A 9 -4.37 -43.64 -47.09
N PHE A 10 -3.52 -44.09 -46.17
CA PHE A 10 -3.68 -43.85 -44.74
C PHE A 10 -3.34 -42.38 -44.44
N THR A 11 -4.35 -41.56 -44.17
CA THR A 11 -4.16 -40.16 -43.74
C THR A 11 -3.82 -40.16 -42.24
N LEU A 12 -2.52 -40.01 -41.95
CA LEU A 12 -2.01 -39.87 -40.57
C LEU A 12 -2.34 -38.44 -40.07
N PHE A 13 -3.47 -38.27 -39.40
CA PHE A 13 -3.79 -37.05 -38.66
C PHE A 13 -2.84 -36.94 -37.45
N SER A 14 -1.72 -36.24 -37.65
CA SER A 14 -0.87 -35.80 -36.55
C SER A 14 -1.58 -34.64 -35.85
N PHE A 15 -2.31 -34.94 -34.77
CA PHE A 15 -2.66 -33.94 -33.77
C PHE A 15 -1.37 -33.55 -33.04
N ILE A 16 -0.65 -32.57 -33.57
CA ILE A 16 0.32 -31.80 -32.80
C ILE A 16 -0.53 -30.96 -31.85
N ALA A 17 -0.72 -31.47 -30.63
CA ALA A 17 -1.18 -30.64 -29.54
C ALA A 17 -0.09 -29.60 -29.27
N SER A 18 -0.27 -28.42 -29.84
CA SER A 18 0.47 -27.24 -29.42
C SER A 18 0.20 -27.05 -27.93
N VAL A 19 1.19 -27.39 -27.11
CA VAL A 19 1.29 -26.89 -25.74
C VAL A 19 1.44 -25.39 -25.88
N ASP A 20 0.34 -24.65 -25.74
CA ASP A 20 0.38 -23.21 -25.57
C ASP A 20 1.23 -22.94 -24.32
N ALA A 21 2.50 -22.62 -24.54
CA ALA A 21 3.29 -21.92 -23.55
C ALA A 21 2.50 -20.64 -23.28
N MET A 22 1.83 -20.56 -22.14
CA MET A 22 1.16 -19.33 -21.73
C MET A 22 2.23 -18.24 -21.74
N ALA A 23 2.19 -17.38 -22.76
CA ALA A 23 3.07 -16.24 -22.84
C ALA A 23 2.87 -15.41 -21.56
N ALA A 24 3.96 -14.84 -21.04
CA ALA A 24 3.89 -13.86 -19.97
C ALA A 24 2.80 -12.82 -20.28
N ALA A 25 1.99 -12.47 -19.28
CA ALA A 25 0.91 -11.52 -19.46
C ALA A 25 1.42 -10.13 -19.92
N ASN A 26 2.67 -9.79 -19.57
CA ASN A 26 3.36 -8.58 -20.04
C ASN A 26 4.83 -8.90 -20.39
N PRO A 27 5.34 -8.46 -21.56
CA PRO A 27 6.74 -8.66 -21.94
C PRO A 27 7.62 -7.56 -21.33
N THR A 28 7.93 -7.66 -20.04
CA THR A 28 9.00 -6.88 -19.44
C THR A 28 10.35 -7.41 -19.93
N PRO A 29 11.35 -6.56 -20.26
CA PRO A 29 12.69 -7.02 -20.57
C PRO A 29 13.41 -7.51 -19.31
N ASP A 30 14.40 -8.39 -19.46
CA ASP A 30 15.32 -8.76 -18.38
C ASP A 30 15.85 -7.51 -17.68
N TYR A 31 15.82 -7.52 -16.35
CA TYR A 31 16.23 -6.38 -15.51
C TYR A 31 15.48 -5.07 -15.82
N TRP A 32 14.19 -5.15 -16.14
CA TRP A 32 13.33 -3.99 -16.35
C TRP A 32 13.44 -2.96 -15.21
N GLN A 33 13.70 -1.70 -15.56
CA GLN A 33 13.94 -0.58 -14.62
C GLN A 33 15.05 -0.84 -13.58
N CYS A 34 16.05 -1.65 -13.92
CA CYS A 34 17.19 -1.92 -13.05
C CYS A 34 18.37 -0.99 -13.35
N THR A 35 18.52 0.07 -12.57
CA THR A 35 19.72 0.92 -12.63
C THR A 35 20.73 0.52 -11.55
N ASN A 36 22.01 0.77 -11.84
CA ASN A 36 23.15 0.53 -10.92
C ASN A 36 23.11 -0.87 -10.27
N ARG A 37 22.90 -1.90 -11.09
CA ARG A 37 22.78 -3.28 -10.63
C ARG A 37 24.02 -3.72 -9.86
N ILE A 38 23.80 -4.41 -8.75
CA ILE A 38 24.86 -5.06 -7.97
C ILE A 38 24.69 -6.57 -7.95
N GLY A 39 25.81 -7.27 -7.74
CA GLY A 39 25.86 -8.72 -7.59
C GLY A 39 25.61 -9.21 -6.14
N GLY A 40 25.69 -10.52 -5.94
CA GLY A 40 25.60 -11.16 -4.64
C GLY A 40 25.61 -12.68 -4.73
N SER A 41 25.24 -13.35 -3.65
CA SER A 41 25.15 -14.81 -3.57
C SER A 41 23.82 -15.22 -2.94
N TRP A 42 23.34 -16.43 -3.22
CA TRP A 42 22.11 -16.98 -2.63
C TRP A 42 22.32 -17.33 -1.15
N THR A 43 22.29 -16.32 -0.27
CA THR A 43 22.45 -16.47 1.18
C THR A 43 21.54 -15.48 1.92
N PHE A 44 21.26 -15.69 3.20
CA PHE A 44 20.39 -14.76 3.92
C PHE A 44 20.90 -13.31 3.87
N GLY A 45 20.05 -12.40 3.41
CA GLY A 45 20.35 -10.98 3.24
C GLY A 45 21.03 -10.60 1.92
N GLN A 46 21.36 -11.57 1.06
CA GLN A 46 21.89 -11.33 -0.28
C GLN A 46 21.25 -12.24 -1.33
N VAL A 47 21.16 -11.75 -2.56
CA VAL A 47 20.82 -12.55 -3.74
C VAL A 47 21.69 -12.10 -4.92
N PRO A 48 21.72 -12.83 -6.05
CA PRO A 48 22.60 -12.51 -7.17
C PRO A 48 22.38 -11.15 -7.83
N SER A 49 21.20 -10.54 -7.71
CA SER A 49 20.92 -9.23 -8.31
C SER A 49 20.10 -8.32 -7.39
N ALA A 50 20.48 -7.05 -7.35
CA ALA A 50 19.68 -5.97 -6.76
C ALA A 50 19.91 -4.68 -7.53
N CYS A 51 18.90 -3.80 -7.57
CA CYS A 51 18.89 -2.57 -8.38
C CYS A 51 18.45 -1.39 -7.51
N ASP A 52 18.65 -0.15 -7.96
CA ASP A 52 18.19 1.01 -7.20
C ASP A 52 16.69 0.93 -6.88
N VAL A 53 16.35 1.19 -5.62
CA VAL A 53 14.94 1.19 -5.21
C VAL A 53 14.18 2.39 -5.77
N ASP A 54 14.88 3.48 -6.13
CA ASP A 54 14.29 4.73 -6.63
C ASP A 54 13.52 4.57 -7.96
N ALA A 55 13.75 3.47 -8.67
CA ALA A 55 12.97 3.10 -9.85
C ALA A 55 11.49 2.78 -9.52
N PHE A 56 11.23 2.31 -8.29
CA PHE A 56 9.91 1.84 -7.86
C PHE A 56 9.36 2.60 -6.65
N GLY A 57 10.23 3.05 -5.75
CA GLY A 57 9.87 3.74 -4.51
C GLY A 57 10.81 4.89 -4.15
N ASP A 58 10.85 5.27 -2.88
CA ASP A 58 11.73 6.32 -2.35
C ASP A 58 12.82 5.70 -1.46
N SER A 59 14.08 5.80 -1.88
CA SER A 59 15.21 5.28 -1.12
C SER A 59 15.42 5.93 0.25
N SER A 60 15.05 7.20 0.41
CA SER A 60 15.13 7.90 1.69
C SER A 60 14.12 7.35 2.70
N TYR A 61 12.91 7.05 2.21
CA TYR A 61 11.88 6.36 2.98
C TYR A 61 12.37 4.98 3.42
N VAL A 62 12.94 4.17 2.51
CA VAL A 62 13.48 2.85 2.87
C VAL A 62 14.56 2.94 3.94
N ARG A 63 15.52 3.86 3.80
CA ARG A 63 16.60 4.05 4.79
C ARG A 63 16.08 4.45 6.17
N THR A 64 14.94 5.11 6.23
CA THR A 64 14.37 5.62 7.49
C THR A 64 13.40 4.61 8.10
N ALA A 65 12.38 4.20 7.35
CA ALA A 65 11.30 3.34 7.82
C ALA A 65 11.71 1.86 7.95
N PHE A 66 12.64 1.39 7.11
CA PHE A 66 13.08 -0.01 7.08
C PHE A 66 14.54 -0.21 7.52
N ALA A 67 15.14 0.77 8.18
CA ALA A 67 16.54 0.72 8.63
C ALA A 67 16.90 -0.59 9.38
N PRO A 68 16.07 -1.11 10.30
CA PRO A 68 16.38 -2.36 11.02
C PRO A 68 16.49 -3.60 10.12
N VAL A 69 15.75 -3.63 9.01
CA VAL A 69 15.66 -4.75 8.07
C VAL A 69 16.30 -4.43 6.71
N LEU A 70 17.24 -3.49 6.71
CA LEU A 70 18.11 -3.19 5.57
C LEU A 70 19.42 -3.96 5.75
N TYR A 71 19.73 -4.90 4.83
CA TYR A 71 20.99 -5.64 4.88
C TYR A 71 22.16 -4.73 4.53
N GLN A 72 23.21 -4.70 5.34
CA GLN A 72 24.35 -3.80 5.20
C GLN A 72 25.51 -4.52 4.48
N ASP A 73 25.67 -4.29 3.17
CA ASP A 73 26.73 -4.95 2.39
C ASP A 73 28.15 -4.51 2.81
N ASN A 74 28.28 -3.37 3.50
CA ASN A 74 29.55 -2.86 4.01
C ASN A 74 29.97 -3.51 5.34
N GLN A 75 29.12 -4.34 5.95
CA GLN A 75 29.42 -5.04 7.20
C GLN A 75 29.95 -6.44 6.94
N THR A 76 30.65 -7.02 7.93
CA THR A 76 31.15 -8.39 7.83
C THR A 76 29.98 -9.37 7.83
N ALA A 77 29.92 -10.26 6.84
CA ALA A 77 28.79 -11.18 6.67
C ALA A 77 28.51 -12.09 7.89
N SER A 78 29.53 -12.47 8.66
CA SER A 78 29.37 -13.31 9.85
C SER A 78 28.65 -12.61 11.01
N SER A 79 28.74 -11.28 11.11
CA SER A 79 28.01 -10.48 12.10
C SER A 79 26.69 -9.94 11.55
N GLU A 80 26.70 -9.53 10.28
CA GLU A 80 25.55 -8.88 9.66
C GLU A 80 24.42 -9.86 9.36
N ARG A 81 24.72 -11.08 8.92
CA ARG A 81 23.70 -12.06 8.59
C ARG A 81 22.86 -12.46 9.82
N PRO A 82 23.42 -12.83 10.98
CA PRO A 82 22.63 -13.07 12.19
C PRO A 82 21.76 -11.87 12.58
N ARG A 83 22.33 -10.67 12.58
CA ARG A 83 21.60 -9.43 12.88
C ARG A 83 20.40 -9.25 11.94
N TYR A 84 20.64 -9.29 10.63
CA TYR A 84 19.60 -9.11 9.63
C TYR A 84 18.52 -10.18 9.73
N VAL A 85 18.90 -11.45 9.85
CA VAL A 85 17.95 -12.56 9.91
C VAL A 85 17.10 -12.50 11.19
N GLN A 86 17.68 -12.14 12.34
CA GLN A 86 16.93 -11.91 13.57
C GLN A 86 15.89 -10.80 13.40
N GLU A 87 16.28 -9.65 12.84
CA GLU A 87 15.35 -8.53 12.63
C GLU A 87 14.26 -8.90 11.60
N MET A 88 14.63 -9.48 10.46
CA MET A 88 13.69 -9.91 9.43
C MET A 88 12.76 -11.03 9.92
N TYR A 89 13.25 -11.93 10.76
CA TYR A 89 12.44 -12.97 11.41
C TYR A 89 11.29 -12.35 12.19
N THR A 90 11.55 -11.35 13.05
CA THR A 90 10.50 -10.71 13.86
C THR A 90 9.44 -10.06 12.98
N VAL A 91 9.85 -9.40 11.89
CA VAL A 91 8.94 -8.78 10.92
C VAL A 91 8.11 -9.83 10.17
N LEU A 92 8.74 -10.88 9.62
CA LEU A 92 8.05 -11.97 8.93
C LEU A 92 7.09 -12.72 9.86
N ARG A 93 7.49 -13.00 11.10
CA ARG A 93 6.68 -13.67 12.13
C ARG A 93 5.41 -12.88 12.40
N ASP A 94 5.56 -11.59 12.67
CA ASP A 94 4.44 -10.72 13.04
C ASP A 94 3.54 -10.44 11.84
N ALA A 95 4.12 -10.22 10.65
CA ALA A 95 3.38 -9.94 9.42
C ALA A 95 2.52 -11.13 8.99
N SER A 96 3.11 -12.32 8.98
CA SER A 96 2.39 -13.55 8.60
C SER A 96 1.30 -13.92 9.61
N ALA A 97 1.52 -13.68 10.91
CA ALA A 97 0.49 -13.87 11.94
C ALA A 97 -0.65 -12.86 11.80
N TYR A 98 -0.31 -11.57 11.64
CA TYR A 98 -1.28 -10.49 11.46
C TYR A 98 -2.16 -10.74 10.23
N TYR A 99 -1.53 -11.07 9.10
CA TYR A 99 -2.22 -11.38 7.86
C TYR A 99 -3.20 -12.56 8.03
N LEU A 100 -2.72 -13.68 8.58
CA LEU A 100 -3.55 -14.87 8.76
C LEU A 100 -4.74 -14.62 9.68
N LYS A 101 -4.53 -13.95 10.83
CA LYS A 101 -5.62 -13.62 11.76
C LYS A 101 -6.65 -12.67 11.18
N THR A 102 -6.21 -11.74 10.32
CA THR A 102 -7.12 -10.82 9.62
C THR A 102 -8.03 -11.58 8.65
N ARG A 103 -7.49 -12.60 7.95
CA ARG A 103 -8.25 -13.43 7.00
C ARG A 103 -9.08 -14.52 7.68
N ASN A 104 -8.59 -15.06 8.79
CA ASN A 104 -9.24 -16.09 9.57
C ASN A 104 -9.10 -15.79 11.07
N PRO A 105 -10.03 -15.00 11.65
CA PRO A 105 -9.97 -14.64 13.07
C PRO A 105 -10.07 -15.83 14.03
N SER A 106 -10.62 -16.98 13.59
CA SER A 106 -10.75 -18.20 14.38
C SER A 106 -9.59 -19.19 14.18
N VAL A 107 -8.50 -18.77 13.52
CA VAL A 107 -7.35 -19.63 13.26
C VAL A 107 -6.76 -20.18 14.56
N THR A 108 -6.46 -21.48 14.56
CA THR A 108 -5.84 -22.14 15.72
C THR A 108 -4.36 -21.79 15.84
N ALA A 109 -3.81 -21.88 17.05
CA ALA A 109 -2.38 -21.68 17.28
C ALA A 109 -1.50 -22.66 16.46
N ALA A 110 -1.96 -23.90 16.28
CA ALA A 110 -1.26 -24.91 15.49
C ALA A 110 -1.23 -24.55 14.00
N GLU A 111 -2.36 -24.11 13.43
CA GLU A 111 -2.40 -23.65 12.04
C GLU A 111 -1.58 -22.38 11.84
N GLN A 112 -1.61 -21.43 12.80
CA GLN A 112 -0.78 -20.24 12.74
C GLN A 112 0.72 -20.58 12.72
N ALA A 113 1.19 -21.49 13.58
CA ALA A 113 2.58 -21.92 13.60
C ALA A 113 2.98 -22.63 12.29
N ALA A 114 2.10 -23.48 11.76
CA ALA A 114 2.31 -24.16 10.48
C ALA A 114 2.39 -23.17 9.31
N TRP A 115 1.50 -22.18 9.27
CA TRP A 115 1.49 -21.08 8.30
C TRP A 115 2.78 -20.28 8.36
N GLN A 116 3.19 -19.84 9.56
CA GLN A 116 4.44 -19.09 9.74
C GLN A 116 5.64 -19.87 9.20
N ARG A 117 5.74 -21.16 9.54
CA ARG A 117 6.82 -22.03 9.03
C ARG A 117 6.79 -22.16 7.51
N ALA A 118 5.60 -22.26 6.91
CA ALA A 118 5.45 -22.32 5.46
C ALA A 118 5.91 -21.02 4.78
N ILE A 119 5.52 -19.87 5.32
CA ILE A 119 5.95 -18.55 4.83
C ILE A 119 7.47 -18.37 4.97
N PHE A 120 8.05 -18.76 6.10
CA PHE A 120 9.51 -18.72 6.30
C PHE A 120 10.25 -19.56 5.26
N ALA A 121 9.77 -20.77 4.99
CA ALA A 121 10.33 -21.64 3.97
C ALA A 121 10.19 -21.03 2.57
N ALA A 122 9.06 -20.42 2.25
CA ALA A 122 8.81 -19.79 0.95
C ALA A 122 9.71 -18.57 0.75
N ALA A 123 9.79 -17.67 1.72
CA ALA A 123 10.69 -16.53 1.67
C ALA A 123 12.16 -16.97 1.55
N ALA A 124 12.55 -18.07 2.21
CA ALA A 124 13.91 -18.60 2.13
C ALA A 124 14.19 -19.24 0.77
N GLN A 125 13.21 -19.95 0.21
CA GLN A 125 13.28 -20.58 -1.10
C GLN A 125 13.41 -19.56 -2.21
N GLU A 126 12.60 -18.51 -2.17
CA GLU A 126 12.52 -17.52 -3.24
C GLU A 126 13.63 -16.48 -3.14
N THR A 127 13.99 -16.02 -1.94
CA THR A 127 14.87 -14.83 -1.80
C THR A 127 15.87 -14.88 -0.67
N TRP A 128 15.95 -16.01 0.06
CA TRP A 128 16.74 -16.06 1.30
C TRP A 128 16.42 -14.87 2.23
N TRP A 129 15.13 -14.52 2.32
CA TRP A 129 14.60 -13.40 3.10
C TRP A 129 15.17 -12.03 2.74
N THR A 130 15.70 -11.86 1.54
CA THR A 130 16.32 -10.61 1.13
C THR A 130 15.31 -9.72 0.41
N HIS A 131 15.17 -8.48 0.87
CA HIS A 131 14.32 -7.48 0.23
C HIS A 131 15.11 -6.23 -0.14
N TYR A 132 15.75 -5.58 0.84
CA TYR A 132 16.59 -4.40 0.63
C TYR A 132 18.05 -4.61 1.01
N ARG A 133 18.94 -3.89 0.33
CA ARG A 133 20.38 -3.83 0.64
C ARG A 133 20.87 -2.38 0.68
N ALA A 134 21.55 -2.00 1.76
CA ALA A 134 22.43 -0.84 1.79
C ALA A 134 23.75 -1.26 1.14
N SER A 135 23.91 -0.91 -0.12
CA SER A 135 25.00 -1.43 -0.92
C SER A 135 26.29 -0.61 -0.77
N THR A 136 27.41 -1.22 -1.14
CA THR A 136 28.74 -0.62 -1.04
C THR A 136 28.94 0.61 -1.93
N ASP A 137 28.07 0.84 -2.92
CA ASP A 137 28.08 2.04 -3.76
C ASP A 137 27.37 3.25 -3.12
N GLY A 138 26.90 3.11 -1.87
CA GLY A 138 26.20 4.14 -1.11
C GLY A 138 24.71 4.26 -1.42
N ARG A 139 24.17 3.43 -2.33
CA ARG A 139 22.75 3.45 -2.70
C ARG A 139 21.97 2.35 -2.00
N THR A 140 20.67 2.60 -1.84
CA THR A 140 19.70 1.63 -1.36
C THR A 140 19.17 0.83 -2.53
N LYS A 141 19.33 -0.49 -2.46
CA LYS A 141 18.91 -1.42 -3.51
C LYS A 141 17.73 -2.25 -3.06
N MET A 142 16.89 -2.60 -4.02
CA MET A 142 15.87 -3.64 -3.89
C MET A 142 16.30 -4.87 -4.68
N VAL A 143 16.09 -6.03 -4.08
CA VAL A 143 16.39 -7.34 -4.68
C VAL A 143 15.62 -7.59 -5.96
N ARG A 144 16.32 -8.19 -6.93
CA ARG A 144 15.72 -8.73 -8.15
C ARG A 144 16.08 -10.21 -8.36
N GLY A 145 15.08 -11.05 -8.58
CA GLY A 145 15.21 -12.48 -8.90
C GLY A 145 15.05 -12.76 -10.40
N ASP A 146 15.27 -14.00 -10.84
CA ASP A 146 14.91 -14.50 -12.17
C ASP A 146 15.25 -13.58 -13.35
N LEU A 147 16.55 -13.35 -13.56
CA LEU A 147 17.05 -12.43 -14.60
C LEU A 147 16.47 -11.00 -14.49
N GLY A 148 16.11 -10.60 -13.29
CA GLY A 148 15.55 -9.29 -13.00
C GLY A 148 14.03 -9.26 -12.88
N HIS A 149 13.30 -10.34 -13.15
CA HIS A 149 11.84 -10.31 -13.13
C HIS A 149 11.21 -10.42 -11.74
N GLY A 150 11.85 -11.10 -10.79
CA GLY A 150 11.32 -11.23 -9.43
C GLY A 150 11.55 -9.95 -8.63
N HIS A 151 10.53 -9.41 -7.96
CA HIS A 151 10.64 -8.20 -7.12
C HIS A 151 10.59 -8.55 -5.64
N GLY A 152 11.58 -8.06 -4.90
CA GLY A 152 11.55 -8.09 -3.45
C GLY A 152 11.55 -9.50 -2.87
N MET A 153 10.97 -9.65 -1.69
CA MET A 153 11.00 -10.89 -0.92
C MET A 153 9.87 -11.79 -1.43
N MET A 154 10.09 -13.10 -1.40
CA MET A 154 9.16 -14.07 -2.01
C MET A 154 8.99 -13.92 -3.55
N GLN A 155 9.81 -13.09 -4.21
CA GLN A 155 9.91 -12.90 -5.66
C GLN A 155 8.56 -12.74 -6.38
N ILE A 156 7.98 -11.54 -6.34
CA ILE A 156 6.80 -11.25 -7.16
C ILE A 156 7.25 -10.92 -8.59
N ASP A 157 6.94 -11.82 -9.53
CA ASP A 157 7.39 -11.74 -10.92
C ASP A 157 6.64 -10.65 -11.73
N ASP A 158 7.35 -9.67 -12.27
CA ASP A 158 6.76 -8.57 -13.04
C ASP A 158 6.13 -8.96 -14.38
N ARG A 159 6.43 -10.15 -14.90
CA ARG A 159 5.81 -10.70 -16.12
C ARG A 159 4.36 -11.13 -15.90
N TRP A 160 4.07 -11.58 -14.68
CA TRP A 160 2.77 -12.13 -14.28
C TRP A 160 1.97 -11.18 -13.38
N HIS A 161 2.67 -10.32 -12.63
CA HIS A 161 2.07 -9.43 -11.64
C HIS A 161 2.30 -7.94 -11.95
N PHE A 162 2.54 -7.61 -13.24
CA PHE A 162 2.90 -6.27 -13.70
C PHE A 162 2.05 -5.13 -13.11
N THR A 163 0.72 -5.28 -13.14
CA THR A 163 -0.22 -4.28 -12.61
C THR A 163 0.05 -3.97 -11.14
N GLU A 164 0.33 -5.01 -10.34
CA GLU A 164 0.54 -4.84 -8.90
C GLU A 164 1.92 -4.27 -8.59
N ILE A 165 2.92 -4.60 -9.41
CA ILE A 165 4.23 -3.95 -9.37
C ILE A 165 4.11 -2.46 -9.70
N GLN A 166 3.36 -2.10 -10.75
CA GLN A 166 3.10 -0.70 -11.11
C GLN A 166 2.36 0.07 -10.00
N ASN A 167 1.46 -0.61 -9.30
CA ASN A 167 0.76 -0.08 -8.13
C ASN A 167 1.64 0.05 -6.87
N GLY A 168 2.94 -0.26 -6.95
CA GLY A 168 3.89 -0.08 -5.87
C GLY A 168 4.02 -1.27 -4.91
N LYS A 169 3.27 -2.36 -5.13
CA LYS A 169 3.30 -3.53 -4.23
C LYS A 169 4.59 -4.36 -4.36
N GLY A 170 5.42 -4.09 -5.37
CA GLY A 170 6.69 -4.80 -5.58
C GLY A 170 7.80 -4.35 -4.65
N TRP A 171 7.84 -3.06 -4.30
CA TRP A 171 9.03 -2.45 -3.71
C TRP A 171 8.93 -2.19 -2.23
N GLN A 172 7.75 -1.93 -1.69
CA GLN A 172 7.58 -1.67 -0.26
C GLN A 172 7.50 -3.05 0.44
N LEU A 173 8.37 -3.30 1.42
CA LEU A 173 8.54 -4.61 2.06
C LEU A 173 7.23 -5.24 2.56
N THR A 174 6.42 -4.52 3.34
CA THR A 174 5.15 -5.05 3.87
C THR A 174 4.08 -5.18 2.80
N GLN A 175 3.97 -4.26 1.83
CA GLN A 175 3.01 -4.42 0.73
C GLN A 175 3.37 -5.61 -0.17
N ASN A 176 4.66 -5.82 -0.41
CA ASN A 176 5.19 -6.98 -1.13
C ASN A 176 4.88 -8.28 -0.38
N MET A 177 5.10 -8.30 0.94
CA MET A 177 4.68 -9.41 1.79
C MET A 177 3.17 -9.63 1.76
N THR A 178 2.33 -8.60 1.91
CA THR A 178 0.87 -8.72 1.85
C THR A 178 0.43 -9.39 0.56
N TYR A 179 1.00 -8.95 -0.56
CA TYR A 179 0.66 -9.49 -1.87
C TYR A 179 1.12 -10.94 -2.01
N ALA A 180 2.35 -11.26 -1.60
CA ALA A 180 2.85 -12.64 -1.58
C ALA A 180 2.00 -13.54 -0.68
N PHE A 181 1.59 -13.05 0.49
CA PHE A 181 0.75 -13.77 1.44
C PHE A 181 -0.65 -13.99 0.88
N GLU A 182 -1.21 -13.06 0.10
CA GLU A 182 -2.48 -13.28 -0.61
C GLU A 182 -2.40 -14.46 -1.57
N LEU A 183 -1.39 -14.46 -2.45
CA LEU A 183 -1.18 -15.54 -3.41
C LEU A 183 -0.99 -16.89 -2.69
N TYR A 184 -0.16 -16.89 -1.64
CA TYR A 184 0.12 -18.10 -0.87
C TYR A 184 -1.10 -18.54 -0.03
N TYR A 185 -1.89 -17.62 0.50
CA TYR A 185 -3.08 -17.92 1.31
C TYR A 185 -4.19 -18.57 0.48
N ALA A 186 -4.42 -18.08 -0.75
CA ALA A 186 -5.32 -18.73 -1.69
C ALA A 186 -4.90 -20.18 -1.96
N ALA A 187 -3.60 -20.42 -2.15
CA ALA A 187 -3.06 -21.77 -2.29
C ALA A 187 -3.15 -22.60 -0.99
N TRP A 188 -3.02 -21.97 0.17
CA TRP A 188 -3.12 -22.59 1.50
C TRP A 188 -4.53 -23.06 1.85
N THR A 189 -5.55 -22.27 1.50
CA THR A 189 -6.95 -22.66 1.70
C THR A 189 -7.32 -23.82 0.78
N GLN A 190 -6.93 -23.76 -0.50
CA GLN A 190 -7.18 -24.83 -1.46
C GLN A 190 -6.44 -26.14 -1.10
N ALA A 191 -5.21 -26.04 -0.61
CA ALA A 191 -4.39 -27.20 -0.24
C ALA A 191 -5.00 -28.05 0.89
N ALA A 192 -5.85 -27.47 1.75
CA ALA A 192 -6.46 -28.17 2.88
C ALA A 192 -7.31 -29.39 2.49
N SER A 193 -7.85 -29.39 1.26
CA SER A 193 -8.70 -30.45 0.71
C SER A 193 -8.10 -31.11 -0.54
N ALA A 194 -6.81 -30.90 -0.82
CA ALA A 194 -6.15 -31.48 -1.99
C ALA A 194 -5.94 -32.99 -1.82
N SER A 195 -6.06 -33.77 -2.90
CA SER A 195 -5.93 -35.23 -2.86
C SER A 195 -4.55 -35.73 -2.42
N CYS A 196 -3.51 -34.91 -2.59
CA CYS A 196 -2.14 -35.17 -2.14
C CYS A 196 -1.86 -34.76 -0.69
N VAL A 197 -2.87 -34.27 0.03
CA VAL A 197 -2.77 -33.82 1.42
C VAL A 197 -3.73 -34.67 2.25
N ALA A 198 -3.22 -35.34 3.29
CA ALA A 198 -4.02 -36.30 4.05
C ALA A 198 -5.20 -35.66 4.82
N GLY A 199 -5.13 -34.36 5.07
CA GLY A 199 -6.19 -33.56 5.64
C GLY A 199 -5.74 -32.13 5.95
N ALA A 200 -6.67 -31.30 6.43
CA ALA A 200 -6.39 -29.88 6.68
C ALA A 200 -5.23 -29.61 7.65
N THR A 201 -4.88 -30.58 8.51
CA THR A 201 -3.81 -30.54 9.50
C THR A 201 -2.52 -31.23 9.08
N ASP A 202 -2.45 -31.82 7.88
CA ASP A 202 -1.19 -32.30 7.28
C ASP A 202 -0.35 -31.09 6.82
N TRP A 203 0.18 -30.37 7.80
CA TRP A 203 0.80 -29.06 7.62
C TRP A 203 1.96 -29.08 6.63
N ARG A 204 2.73 -30.17 6.62
CA ARG A 204 3.89 -30.29 5.75
C ARG A 204 3.45 -30.45 4.29
N ASN A 205 2.54 -31.37 3.98
CA ASN A 205 2.09 -31.53 2.59
C ASN A 205 1.16 -30.39 2.16
N ARG A 206 0.39 -29.80 3.08
CA ARG A 206 -0.36 -28.55 2.82
C ARG A 206 0.59 -27.44 2.38
N ALA A 207 1.68 -27.21 3.12
CA ALA A 207 2.70 -26.22 2.77
C ALA A 207 3.37 -26.52 1.42
N ARG A 208 3.67 -27.79 1.11
CA ARG A 208 4.23 -28.18 -0.19
C ARG A 208 3.26 -27.93 -1.34
N SER A 209 1.99 -28.33 -1.17
CA SER A 209 0.90 -28.07 -2.12
C SER A 209 0.70 -26.57 -2.37
N SER A 210 0.73 -25.77 -1.30
CA SER A 210 0.61 -24.30 -1.41
C SER A 210 1.79 -23.69 -2.15
N TYR A 211 3.02 -24.12 -1.85
CA TYR A 211 4.20 -23.65 -2.56
C TYR A 211 4.20 -24.06 -4.04
N SER A 212 3.80 -25.29 -4.35
CA SER A 212 3.67 -25.74 -5.74
C SER A 212 2.75 -24.84 -6.57
N GLN A 213 1.64 -24.38 -5.98
CA GLN A 213 0.73 -23.44 -6.63
C GLN A 213 1.27 -22.01 -6.67
N TYR A 214 1.90 -21.55 -5.58
CA TYR A 214 2.51 -20.22 -5.52
C TYR A 214 3.55 -20.04 -6.63
N ASN A 215 4.43 -21.02 -6.82
CA ASN A 215 5.51 -20.99 -7.79
C ASN A 215 5.09 -21.45 -9.20
N GLY A 216 4.05 -22.29 -9.32
CA GLY A 216 3.66 -22.93 -10.57
C GLY A 216 2.27 -22.56 -11.11
N GLY A 217 1.51 -21.73 -10.39
CA GLY A 217 0.11 -21.40 -10.69
C GLY A 217 -0.91 -22.35 -10.08
N ALA A 218 -2.18 -21.93 -10.04
CA ALA A 218 -3.27 -22.62 -9.33
C ALA A 218 -3.51 -24.08 -9.75
N SER A 219 -3.10 -24.48 -10.96
CA SER A 219 -3.24 -25.87 -11.44
C SER A 219 -2.21 -26.83 -10.85
N LYS A 220 -1.17 -26.33 -10.17
CA LYS A 220 -0.04 -27.12 -9.66
C LYS A 220 -0.21 -27.64 -8.24
N VAL A 221 -1.44 -27.74 -7.73
CA VAL A 221 -1.81 -28.18 -6.37
C VAL A 221 -1.00 -29.38 -5.87
N CYS A 222 -0.83 -30.42 -6.69
CA CYS A 222 -0.12 -31.64 -6.30
C CYS A 222 1.19 -31.86 -7.08
N ARG A 223 1.80 -30.81 -7.63
CA ARG A 223 3.04 -30.92 -8.42
C ARG A 223 4.14 -31.68 -7.66
N PHE A 224 4.27 -31.45 -6.36
CA PHE A 224 5.31 -32.06 -5.54
C PHE A 224 5.27 -33.60 -5.46
N THR A 225 4.17 -34.26 -5.89
CA THR A 225 4.08 -35.73 -5.94
C THR A 225 4.59 -36.30 -7.26
N ASN A 226 4.78 -35.44 -8.28
CA ASN A 226 5.29 -35.83 -9.59
C ASN A 226 6.78 -35.49 -9.70
N ALA A 227 7.66 -36.48 -9.51
CA ALA A 227 9.10 -36.31 -9.64
C ALA A 227 9.58 -35.95 -11.06
N ASN A 228 8.72 -36.12 -12.08
CA ASN A 228 9.05 -35.83 -13.47
C ASN A 228 8.60 -34.42 -13.92
N ASP A 229 7.92 -33.64 -13.08
CA ASP A 229 7.63 -32.24 -13.41
C ASP A 229 8.95 -31.45 -13.47
N THR A 230 9.11 -30.60 -14.48
CA THR A 230 10.33 -29.79 -14.70
C THR A 230 10.71 -28.96 -13.47
N TRP A 231 9.74 -28.61 -12.62
CA TRP A 231 9.94 -27.81 -11.41
C TRP A 231 9.89 -28.63 -10.11
N ALA A 232 9.87 -29.96 -10.17
CA ALA A 232 9.82 -30.82 -8.98
C ALA A 232 10.99 -30.57 -8.01
N GLN A 233 12.17 -30.20 -8.53
CA GLN A 233 13.32 -29.86 -7.70
C GLN A 233 13.07 -28.63 -6.81
N ASN A 234 12.26 -27.67 -7.26
CA ASN A 234 11.90 -26.50 -6.43
C ASN A 234 11.05 -26.93 -5.23
N ASP A 235 10.09 -27.84 -5.42
CA ASP A 235 9.28 -28.38 -4.32
C ASP A 235 10.10 -29.19 -3.32
N ILE A 236 11.11 -29.93 -3.81
CA ILE A 236 12.05 -30.68 -2.96
C ILE A 236 12.88 -29.70 -2.12
N ASN A 237 13.45 -28.67 -2.76
CA ASN A 237 14.26 -27.65 -2.08
C ASN A 237 13.44 -26.86 -1.06
N TYR A 238 12.19 -26.54 -1.40
CA TYR A 238 11.24 -25.91 -0.48
C TYR A 238 10.95 -26.81 0.73
N ALA A 239 10.65 -28.10 0.50
CA ALA A 239 10.39 -29.04 1.57
C ALA A 239 11.61 -29.20 2.51
N GLN A 240 12.82 -29.23 1.95
CA GLN A 240 14.06 -29.24 2.74
C GLN A 240 14.19 -27.98 3.61
N LYS A 241 13.92 -26.79 3.08
CA LYS A 241 13.94 -25.53 3.86
C LYS A 241 12.86 -25.52 4.94
N TYR A 242 11.67 -26.03 4.63
CA TYR A 242 10.59 -26.19 5.61
C TYR A 242 11.03 -27.11 6.76
N ASP A 243 11.62 -28.26 6.44
CA ASP A 243 12.01 -29.27 7.42
C ASP A 243 13.22 -28.82 8.26
N GLN A 244 14.27 -28.32 7.61
CA GLN A 244 15.56 -27.99 8.23
C GLN A 244 15.60 -26.61 8.87
N GLN A 245 14.74 -25.68 8.45
CA GLN A 245 14.67 -24.31 8.97
C GLN A 245 16.05 -23.62 9.01
N PRO A 246 16.75 -23.46 7.87
CA PRO A 246 18.14 -23.00 7.84
C PRO A 246 18.38 -21.61 8.44
N TRP A 247 17.31 -20.81 8.65
CA TRP A 247 17.38 -19.52 9.33
C TRP A 247 17.52 -19.64 10.85
N ALA A 248 17.15 -20.78 11.46
CA ALA A 248 17.05 -20.92 12.91
C ALA A 248 18.39 -20.67 13.63
N VAL A 249 19.51 -21.03 12.98
CA VAL A 249 20.88 -20.80 13.52
C VAL A 249 21.25 -19.32 13.66
N HIS A 250 20.47 -18.43 13.05
CA HIS A 250 20.68 -16.99 13.08
C HIS A 250 19.72 -16.26 14.01
N ILE A 251 18.78 -16.98 14.65
CA ILE A 251 17.80 -16.41 15.57
C ILE A 251 18.26 -16.69 16.99
N THR A 252 18.58 -15.63 17.73
CA THR A 252 18.97 -15.71 19.14
C THR A 252 17.76 -15.61 20.07
N ASP A 253 16.75 -14.81 19.69
CA ASP A 253 15.53 -14.63 20.48
C ASP A 253 14.29 -14.74 19.58
N PRO A 254 13.59 -15.89 19.58
CA PRO A 254 12.39 -16.07 18.80
C PRO A 254 11.19 -15.24 19.30
N ASN A 255 11.28 -14.66 20.50
CA ASN A 255 10.22 -13.85 21.10
C ASN A 255 10.52 -12.34 21.04
N GLN A 256 11.65 -11.93 20.46
CA GLN A 256 11.99 -10.52 20.29
C GLN A 256 10.86 -9.79 19.57
N ALA A 257 10.48 -8.61 20.08
CA ALA A 257 9.51 -7.75 19.40
C ALA A 257 10.12 -7.18 18.10
N ALA A 258 9.31 -7.07 17.05
CA ALA A 258 9.74 -6.37 15.84
C ALA A 258 10.02 -4.89 16.14
N LYS A 259 11.13 -4.37 15.61
CA LYS A 259 11.45 -2.93 15.70
C LYS A 259 10.56 -2.06 14.81
N LEU A 260 9.90 -2.68 13.82
CA LEU A 260 8.94 -2.05 12.93
C LEU A 260 7.52 -2.25 13.46
N ASN A 261 6.65 -1.24 13.32
CA ASN A 261 5.22 -1.44 13.56
C ASN A 261 4.60 -2.19 12.37
N VAL A 262 4.67 -3.52 12.44
CA VAL A 262 4.26 -4.40 11.35
C VAL A 262 2.78 -4.26 11.01
N SER A 263 1.88 -4.21 12.00
CA SER A 263 0.44 -4.07 11.73
C SER A 263 0.11 -2.77 10.99
N CYS A 264 0.70 -1.65 11.41
CA CYS A 264 0.54 -0.37 10.72
C CYS A 264 1.02 -0.45 9.26
N LEU A 265 2.23 -0.96 9.05
CA LEU A 265 2.83 -1.07 7.72
C LEU A 265 2.06 -2.05 6.82
N MET A 266 1.47 -3.11 7.39
CA MET A 266 0.63 -4.09 6.69
C MET A 266 -0.71 -3.52 6.24
N GLU A 267 -1.21 -2.46 6.89
CA GLU A 267 -2.40 -1.69 6.47
C GLU A 267 -2.10 -0.72 5.32
N GLY A 268 -0.87 -0.73 4.78
CA GLY A 268 -0.45 0.13 3.66
C GLY A 268 -0.05 1.54 4.08
N LYS A 269 0.07 1.80 5.38
CA LYS A 269 0.52 3.10 5.92
C LYS A 269 2.03 3.24 5.77
N GLU A 270 2.49 4.44 5.42
CA GLU A 270 3.91 4.75 5.24
C GLU A 270 4.47 5.53 6.44
N ASP A 271 3.64 6.26 7.19
CA ASP A 271 4.03 7.07 8.34
C ASP A 271 4.01 6.28 9.67
N CYS A 272 4.44 5.03 9.62
CA CYS A 272 4.33 4.15 10.76
C CYS A 272 5.41 4.43 11.83
N PRO A 273 5.03 4.38 13.12
CA PRO A 273 5.99 4.38 14.22
C PRO A 273 7.10 3.33 14.15
N PRO A 274 8.28 3.60 14.72
CA PRO A 274 9.08 2.55 15.33
C PRO A 274 8.45 2.10 16.66
N VAL A 275 8.56 0.81 17.00
CA VAL A 275 8.01 0.24 18.23
C VAL A 275 8.94 0.57 19.41
N SER A 276 8.49 1.37 20.38
CA SER A 276 9.19 1.58 21.67
C SER A 276 8.66 0.67 22.77
N ALA A 277 9.53 0.28 23.71
CA ALA A 277 9.15 -0.43 24.92
C ALA A 277 8.27 0.46 25.82
N LEU A 278 7.13 -0.08 26.28
CA LEU A 278 6.10 0.64 27.04
C LEU A 278 6.62 1.20 28.39
N PRO A 279 6.59 2.51 28.61
CA PRO A 279 6.82 3.15 29.90
C PRO A 279 5.49 3.58 30.55
N ALA A 280 5.50 3.78 31.87
CA ALA A 280 4.33 3.91 32.75
C ALA A 280 3.39 5.14 32.55
N SER A 281 3.55 5.96 31.49
CA SER A 281 2.73 7.16 31.27
C SER A 281 2.43 7.40 29.78
N TRP A 282 1.14 7.55 29.44
CA TRP A 282 0.65 7.81 28.08
C TRP A 282 0.64 9.28 27.67
N SER A 283 0.97 10.21 28.57
CA SER A 283 1.04 11.63 28.23
C SER A 283 2.06 11.89 27.11
N ASN A 284 1.67 12.69 26.11
CA ASN A 284 2.48 13.04 24.94
C ASN A 284 2.87 11.85 24.04
N ARG A 285 2.09 10.77 24.05
CA ARG A 285 2.29 9.62 23.16
C ARG A 285 1.21 9.52 22.09
N TYR A 286 1.55 8.82 21.02
CA TYR A 286 0.55 8.33 20.09
C TYR A 286 -0.05 7.04 20.63
N LEU A 287 -1.32 6.85 20.36
CA LEU A 287 -2.10 5.68 20.74
C LEU A 287 -2.96 5.29 19.54
N GLN A 288 -2.95 4.03 19.12
CA GLN A 288 -3.95 3.51 18.18
C GLN A 288 -5.03 2.78 18.96
N LEU A 289 -6.31 3.08 18.69
CA LEU A 289 -7.45 2.37 19.29
C LEU A 289 -7.74 1.09 18.51
N SER A 290 -8.40 0.12 19.15
CA SER A 290 -8.86 -1.11 18.46
C SER A 290 -9.80 -0.87 17.30
N SER A 291 -10.55 0.23 17.34
CA SER A 291 -11.45 0.65 16.27
C SER A 291 -10.71 1.23 15.07
N GLY A 292 -9.38 1.42 15.17
CA GLY A 292 -8.49 1.82 14.09
C GLY A 292 -8.05 3.28 14.13
N GLU A 293 -8.73 4.13 14.92
CA GLU A 293 -8.41 5.55 15.06
C GLU A 293 -7.02 5.75 15.70
N SER A 294 -6.35 6.81 15.26
CA SER A 294 -5.05 7.22 15.79
C SER A 294 -5.22 8.45 16.67
N CYS A 295 -4.69 8.40 17.88
CA CYS A 295 -5.01 9.31 18.96
C CYS A 295 -3.77 9.82 19.68
N VAL A 296 -3.96 10.93 20.40
CA VAL A 296 -3.06 11.42 21.45
C VAL A 296 -3.84 11.57 22.75
N PHE A 297 -3.16 11.29 23.86
CA PHE A 297 -3.75 11.42 25.19
C PHE A 297 -3.31 12.73 25.86
N LYS A 298 -4.28 13.57 26.23
CA LYS A 298 -4.07 14.86 26.89
C LYS A 298 -5.24 15.16 27.82
N ASN A 299 -4.95 15.55 29.07
CA ASN A 299 -5.96 15.96 30.06
C ASN A 299 -7.09 14.94 30.24
N ASP A 300 -6.76 13.66 30.42
CA ASP A 300 -7.73 12.57 30.59
C ASP A 300 -8.72 12.35 29.42
N ALA A 301 -8.35 12.83 28.23
CA ALA A 301 -9.12 12.62 27.00
C ALA A 301 -8.23 12.17 25.84
N LEU A 302 -8.85 11.41 24.93
CA LEU A 302 -8.26 10.97 23.67
C LEU A 302 -8.71 11.93 22.56
N SER A 303 -7.76 12.64 21.95
CA SER A 303 -8.02 13.36 20.70
C SER A 303 -7.57 12.50 19.54
N CYS A 304 -8.47 12.16 18.64
CA CYS A 304 -8.26 11.15 17.61
C CYS A 304 -8.50 11.71 16.20
N VAL A 305 -7.94 11.01 15.22
CA VAL A 305 -8.27 11.09 13.80
C VAL A 305 -8.63 9.69 13.31
N THR A 306 -9.49 9.63 12.29
CA THR A 306 -9.98 8.38 11.69
C THR A 306 -8.88 7.56 11.03
N ASN A 307 -7.86 8.23 10.47
CA ASN A 307 -6.76 7.58 9.77
C ASN A 307 -5.41 8.06 10.31
N SER A 308 -4.45 7.14 10.46
CA SER A 308 -3.10 7.50 10.93
C SER A 308 -2.38 8.47 10.01
N ARG A 309 -2.68 8.47 8.70
CA ARG A 309 -2.10 9.42 7.73
C ARG A 309 -2.31 10.89 8.12
N ASP A 310 -3.35 11.17 8.90
CA ASP A 310 -3.67 12.50 9.41
C ASP A 310 -3.01 12.79 10.75
N PHE A 311 -2.01 12.01 11.14
CA PHE A 311 -1.41 12.17 12.45
C PHE A 311 -0.61 13.48 12.58
N ALA A 312 0.16 13.85 11.56
CA ALA A 312 0.83 15.15 11.59
C ALA A 312 -0.21 16.28 11.73
N CYS A 313 -1.41 16.08 11.18
CA CYS A 313 -2.51 17.00 11.42
C CYS A 313 -2.96 17.03 12.88
N LEU A 314 -3.21 15.86 13.47
CA LEU A 314 -3.58 15.74 14.88
C LEU A 314 -2.53 16.38 15.79
N SER A 315 -1.24 16.24 15.45
CA SER A 315 -0.13 16.89 16.15
C SER A 315 -0.28 18.41 16.17
N ALA A 316 -0.57 19.00 15.01
CA ALA A 316 -0.79 20.43 14.88
C ALA A 316 -2.03 20.89 15.66
N LEU A 317 -3.15 20.15 15.59
CA LEU A 317 -4.40 20.46 16.29
C LEU A 317 -4.28 20.41 17.81
N THR A 318 -3.41 19.56 18.34
CA THR A 318 -3.27 19.32 19.79
C THR A 318 -2.03 19.98 20.41
N SER A 319 -1.14 20.50 19.55
CA SER A 319 0.19 21.00 19.88
C SER A 319 1.06 19.94 20.59
N ILE A 320 0.84 18.68 20.25
CA ILE A 320 1.66 17.56 20.69
C ILE A 320 2.47 17.14 19.48
N VAL A 321 3.81 17.23 19.58
CA VAL A 321 4.73 16.65 18.59
C VAL A 321 5.29 15.40 19.25
N PRO A 322 4.68 14.23 19.06
CA PRO A 322 5.03 13.11 19.88
C PRO A 322 6.26 12.41 19.31
N THR A 323 7.05 11.84 20.21
CA THR A 323 8.20 10.99 19.88
C THR A 323 7.74 9.54 19.86
N ASN A 324 7.86 8.87 18.71
CA ASN A 324 7.52 7.47 18.43
C ASN A 324 6.08 7.01 18.81
N PRO A 325 5.26 6.65 17.81
CA PRO A 325 3.91 6.12 18.07
C PRO A 325 3.84 4.74 18.78
N GLU A 326 2.95 4.60 19.76
CA GLU A 326 2.70 3.35 20.51
C GLU A 326 1.24 2.87 20.28
N ILE A 327 0.98 1.55 20.33
CA ILE A 327 -0.37 0.97 20.18
C ILE A 327 -0.99 0.79 21.57
N LEU A 328 -2.25 1.24 21.77
CA LEU A 328 -2.96 1.07 23.03
C LEU A 328 -3.86 -0.17 22.99
N ALA A 329 -3.80 -1.01 24.03
CA ALA A 329 -4.72 -2.14 24.18
C ALA A 329 -6.16 -1.70 24.52
N VAL A 330 -7.13 -2.40 23.94
CA VAL A 330 -8.59 -2.13 23.95
C VAL A 330 -9.19 -1.92 25.34
N THR A 331 -8.73 -2.66 26.33
CA THR A 331 -9.31 -2.66 27.69
C THR A 331 -9.19 -1.31 28.40
N ASN A 332 -8.30 -0.45 27.92
CA ASN A 332 -8.07 0.88 28.50
C ASN A 332 -8.89 1.99 27.84
N GLN A 333 -9.47 1.75 26.65
CA GLN A 333 -10.18 2.77 25.87
C GLN A 333 -11.48 3.25 26.54
N ALA A 334 -12.25 2.36 27.16
CA ALA A 334 -13.57 2.66 27.72
C ALA A 334 -13.54 3.67 28.89
N ASN A 335 -12.36 3.95 29.44
CA ASN A 335 -12.18 4.84 30.59
C ASN A 335 -12.03 6.31 30.21
N TYR A 336 -11.96 6.66 28.91
CA TYR A 336 -11.62 8.01 28.46
C TYR A 336 -12.59 8.56 27.43
N ALA A 337 -12.83 9.87 27.48
CA ALA A 337 -13.60 10.56 26.46
C ALA A 337 -12.82 10.62 25.15
N VAL A 338 -13.48 10.25 24.04
CA VAL A 338 -12.90 10.28 22.69
C VAL A 338 -13.45 11.48 21.92
N LYS A 339 -12.56 12.37 21.50
CA LYS A 339 -12.86 13.46 20.56
C LYS A 339 -12.27 13.14 19.20
N LEU A 340 -13.13 12.85 18.23
CA LEU A 340 -12.73 12.69 16.83
C LEU A 340 -12.59 14.07 16.18
N ASN A 341 -11.41 14.35 15.60
CA ASN A 341 -11.13 15.58 14.88
C ASN A 341 -11.20 15.30 13.38
N ASP A 342 -11.91 16.16 12.66
CA ASP A 342 -11.97 16.09 11.21
C ASP A 342 -10.67 16.64 10.62
N ARG A 343 -10.07 15.90 9.68
CA ARG A 343 -8.81 16.29 9.04
C ARG A 343 -8.91 17.67 8.38
N HIS A 344 -10.05 18.09 7.86
CA HIS A 344 -10.24 19.39 7.21
C HIS A 344 -10.17 20.58 8.18
N GLN A 345 -9.98 20.35 9.48
CA GLN A 345 -9.59 21.37 10.46
C GLN A 345 -8.10 21.73 10.36
N CYS A 346 -7.27 20.88 9.76
CA CYS A 346 -5.82 21.07 9.68
C CYS A 346 -5.35 22.35 9.02
N PRO A 347 -5.90 22.75 7.86
CA PRO A 347 -5.44 23.94 7.16
C PRO A 347 -5.50 25.22 8.01
N ALA A 348 -6.29 25.24 9.08
CA ALA A 348 -6.34 26.35 10.04
C ALA A 348 -5.16 26.38 11.03
N VAL A 349 -4.48 25.26 11.26
CA VAL A 349 -3.38 25.12 12.23
C VAL A 349 -2.03 24.82 11.58
N VAL A 350 -1.99 24.23 10.39
CA VAL A 350 -0.77 24.03 9.61
C VAL A 350 -0.62 25.17 8.62
N SER A 351 0.36 26.05 8.88
CA SER A 351 0.61 27.23 8.05
C SER A 351 0.77 26.86 6.56
N ASN A 352 0.16 27.65 5.69
CA ASN A 352 0.18 27.50 4.22
C ASN A 352 -0.32 26.15 3.67
N LEU A 353 -0.92 25.27 4.48
CA LEU A 353 -1.57 24.06 3.98
C LEU A 353 -2.84 24.44 3.21
N LYS A 354 -2.93 24.03 1.94
CA LYS A 354 -4.07 24.30 1.07
C LYS A 354 -5.16 23.24 1.23
N SER A 355 -6.39 23.68 1.53
CA SER A 355 -7.56 22.81 1.68
C SER A 355 -7.97 22.15 0.36
N VAL A 356 -8.74 21.05 0.46
CA VAL A 356 -9.40 20.43 -0.70
C VAL A 356 -10.24 21.46 -1.46
N GLY A 357 -10.16 21.42 -2.79
CA GLY A 357 -10.82 22.34 -3.72
C GLY A 357 -10.04 23.61 -4.03
N LYS A 358 -8.98 23.94 -3.27
CA LYS A 358 -8.09 25.07 -3.60
C LYS A 358 -7.34 24.82 -4.90
N THR A 359 -7.04 25.91 -5.60
CA THR A 359 -6.27 25.90 -6.85
C THR A 359 -4.83 26.24 -6.55
N LEU A 360 -3.91 25.44 -7.06
CA LEU A 360 -2.47 25.63 -6.93
C LEU A 360 -1.88 26.07 -8.27
N LEU A 361 -0.97 27.04 -8.23
CA LEU A 361 0.00 27.29 -9.28
C LEU A 361 1.33 26.64 -8.87
N LEU A 362 1.86 25.75 -9.70
CA LEU A 362 3.13 25.08 -9.41
C LEU A 362 4.30 25.98 -9.79
N ALA A 363 5.24 26.21 -8.87
CA ALA A 363 6.42 27.04 -9.09
C ALA A 363 7.65 26.24 -9.55
N LYS A 364 7.54 24.90 -9.57
CA LYS A 364 8.59 23.97 -9.99
C LYS A 364 8.02 22.89 -10.89
N ASN A 365 8.89 22.19 -11.61
CA ASN A 365 8.55 20.89 -12.17
C ASN A 365 8.41 19.90 -10.99
N ILE A 366 7.26 19.25 -10.85
CA ILE A 366 6.99 18.37 -9.70
C ILE A 366 6.64 16.97 -10.18
N ASN A 367 7.32 15.98 -9.62
CA ASN A 367 7.00 14.57 -9.84
C ASN A 367 5.63 14.23 -9.22
N MET A 368 4.75 13.68 -10.05
CA MET A 368 3.45 13.15 -9.64
C MET A 368 3.55 11.63 -9.50
N ARG A 369 3.18 11.10 -8.33
CA ARG A 369 3.34 9.70 -7.94
C ARG A 369 2.00 9.03 -7.61
N SER A 370 1.92 7.70 -7.66
CA SER A 370 0.68 6.96 -7.36
C SER A 370 0.22 7.06 -5.90
N THR A 371 1.17 7.17 -4.97
CA THR A 371 1.01 7.56 -3.55
C THR A 371 2.04 8.66 -3.24
N PRO A 372 2.01 9.33 -2.07
CA PRO A 372 3.04 10.32 -1.73
C PRO A 372 4.49 9.84 -1.92
N SER A 373 4.79 8.55 -1.67
CA SER A 373 6.10 7.93 -1.89
C SER A 373 6.12 6.83 -2.98
N GLY A 374 5.05 6.72 -3.77
CA GLY A 374 4.85 5.63 -4.74
C GLY A 374 5.56 5.81 -6.09
N THR A 375 5.25 4.94 -7.04
CA THR A 375 5.79 4.94 -8.41
C THR A 375 5.58 6.30 -9.09
N LEU A 376 6.60 6.79 -9.80
CA LEU A 376 6.48 7.98 -10.64
C LEU A 376 5.49 7.72 -11.79
N GLN A 377 4.45 8.55 -11.88
CA GLN A 377 3.49 8.50 -12.98
C GLN A 377 3.88 9.48 -14.08
N THR A 378 4.20 10.73 -13.72
CA THR A 378 4.62 11.78 -14.66
C THR A 378 5.31 12.94 -13.92
N THR A 379 5.80 13.93 -14.65
CA THR A 379 6.28 15.20 -14.10
C THR A 379 5.37 16.33 -14.59
N ILE A 380 4.77 17.07 -13.65
CA ILE A 380 3.96 18.24 -13.98
C ILE A 380 4.89 19.45 -14.15
N PRO A 381 4.85 20.15 -15.30
CA PRO A 381 5.69 21.33 -15.53
C PRO A 381 5.37 22.49 -14.58
N SER A 382 6.37 23.29 -14.25
CA SER A 382 6.22 24.59 -13.61
C SER A 382 5.27 25.48 -14.40
N GLY A 383 4.50 26.32 -13.70
CA GLY A 383 3.45 27.17 -14.28
C GLY A 383 2.12 26.45 -14.48
N SER A 384 2.06 25.12 -14.29
CA SER A 384 0.79 24.38 -14.35
C SER A 384 -0.14 24.80 -13.21
N VAL A 385 -1.45 24.83 -13.52
CA VAL A 385 -2.51 25.10 -12.54
C VAL A 385 -3.29 23.81 -12.29
N VAL A 386 -3.35 23.39 -11.03
CA VAL A 386 -4.01 22.15 -10.59
C VAL A 386 -4.93 22.39 -9.40
N GLN A 387 -5.86 21.49 -9.15
CA GLN A 387 -6.78 21.57 -8.01
C GLN A 387 -6.42 20.51 -6.97
N VAL A 388 -6.45 20.89 -5.69
CA VAL A 388 -6.29 19.97 -4.55
C VAL A 388 -7.53 19.08 -4.45
N LEU A 389 -7.36 17.78 -4.65
CA LEU A 389 -8.40 16.75 -4.53
C LEU A 389 -8.34 16.01 -3.19
N ASP A 390 -7.12 15.87 -2.70
CA ASP A 390 -6.82 15.43 -1.34
C ASP A 390 -5.50 16.06 -0.90
N TRP A 391 -5.16 15.97 0.38
CA TRP A 391 -3.85 16.35 0.88
C TRP A 391 -3.40 15.38 1.95
N GLU A 392 -2.12 15.34 2.23
CA GLU A 392 -1.52 14.61 3.35
C GLU A 392 -0.37 15.46 3.88
N THR A 393 -0.22 15.50 5.21
CA THR A 393 0.93 16.13 5.84
C THR A 393 1.73 15.10 6.61
N ARG A 394 3.05 15.08 6.44
CA ARG A 394 3.96 14.12 7.11
C ARG A 394 5.00 14.84 7.96
N ALA A 395 5.74 14.08 8.77
CA ALA A 395 6.91 14.56 9.51
C ALA A 395 6.64 15.80 10.39
N ALA A 396 5.79 15.70 11.41
CA ALA A 396 5.69 16.79 12.39
C ALA A 396 7.06 17.01 13.09
N PRO A 397 7.51 18.26 13.31
CA PRO A 397 6.82 19.52 13.07
C PRO A 397 7.20 20.20 11.74
N THR A 398 7.94 19.54 10.83
CA THR A 398 8.28 20.13 9.54
C THR A 398 7.06 20.17 8.61
N TYR A 399 6.12 19.22 8.75
CA TYR A 399 4.86 19.14 7.99
C TYR A 399 5.10 19.14 6.49
N ASP A 400 5.73 18.09 5.97
CA ASP A 400 5.84 17.83 4.53
C ASP A 400 4.45 17.77 3.89
N ARG A 401 4.19 18.55 2.84
CA ARG A 401 2.89 18.66 2.17
C ARG A 401 2.86 17.79 0.93
N TYR A 402 1.88 16.93 0.84
CA TYR A 402 1.55 16.19 -0.37
C TYR A 402 0.13 16.55 -0.78
N TYR A 403 -0.08 16.85 -2.06
CA TYR A 403 -1.40 17.12 -2.61
C TYR A 403 -1.75 16.07 -3.65
N LYS A 404 -2.92 15.46 -3.52
CA LYS A 404 -3.50 14.68 -4.61
C LYS A 404 -4.11 15.66 -5.61
N VAL A 405 -3.72 15.54 -6.87
CA VAL A 405 -4.13 16.42 -7.97
C VAL A 405 -4.49 15.59 -9.19
N ARG A 406 -5.23 16.19 -10.14
CA ARG A 406 -5.46 15.62 -11.46
C ARG A 406 -4.66 16.37 -12.51
N TYR A 407 -3.86 15.66 -13.30
CA TYR A 407 -3.13 16.21 -14.43
C TYR A 407 -3.24 15.27 -15.63
N GLN A 408 -3.63 15.79 -16.80
CA GLN A 408 -3.85 14.98 -18.02
C GLN A 408 -4.77 13.76 -17.79
N ASN A 409 -5.84 13.94 -17.01
CA ASN A 409 -6.80 12.89 -16.60
C ASN A 409 -6.24 11.77 -15.72
N VAL A 410 -5.03 11.92 -15.18
CA VAL A 410 -4.45 10.99 -14.20
C VAL A 410 -4.43 11.66 -12.82
N ASP A 411 -4.89 10.92 -11.81
CA ASP A 411 -4.80 11.33 -10.41
C ASP A 411 -3.50 10.83 -9.81
N GLY A 412 -2.80 11.71 -9.08
CA GLY A 412 -1.58 11.36 -8.37
C GLY A 412 -1.20 12.40 -7.32
N TRP A 413 -0.15 12.10 -6.57
CA TRP A 413 0.35 12.90 -5.45
C TRP A 413 1.58 13.68 -5.84
N VAL A 414 1.60 14.97 -5.49
CA VAL A 414 2.74 15.86 -5.68
C VAL A 414 3.26 16.35 -4.34
N TYR A 415 4.59 16.34 -4.17
CA TYR A 415 5.23 16.98 -3.03
C TYR A 415 5.26 18.50 -3.22
N ALA A 416 4.92 19.25 -2.17
CA ALA A 416 4.79 20.70 -2.20
C ALA A 416 5.55 21.38 -1.06
N GLY A 417 6.70 20.80 -0.67
CA GLY A 417 7.56 21.35 0.36
C GLY A 417 7.07 21.12 1.79
N ASN A 418 7.87 21.57 2.74
CA ASN A 418 7.58 21.59 4.16
C ASN A 418 7.30 23.03 4.64
N SER A 419 7.14 23.19 5.95
CA SER A 419 6.71 24.47 6.53
C SER A 419 7.68 25.62 6.30
N SER A 420 8.94 25.33 5.99
CA SER A 420 9.95 26.34 5.69
C SER A 420 9.97 26.78 4.22
N ASP A 421 9.58 25.92 3.28
CA ASP A 421 9.82 26.15 1.85
C ASP A 421 8.59 25.96 0.95
N SER A 422 7.42 25.61 1.49
CA SER A 422 6.22 25.29 0.68
C SER A 422 5.81 26.39 -0.30
N ALA A 423 6.02 27.66 0.05
CA ALA A 423 5.74 28.81 -0.81
C ALA A 423 6.63 28.86 -2.06
N SER A 424 7.81 28.21 -2.03
CA SER A 424 8.68 28.06 -3.20
C SER A 424 8.26 26.91 -4.13
N TRP A 425 7.35 26.04 -3.68
CA TRP A 425 6.84 24.91 -4.46
C TRP A 425 5.51 25.23 -5.12
N VAL A 426 4.57 25.80 -4.37
CA VAL A 426 3.22 26.11 -4.83
C VAL A 426 2.72 27.43 -4.26
N SER A 427 1.91 28.14 -5.05
CA SER A 427 1.15 29.33 -4.62
C SER A 427 -0.33 29.16 -4.95
N ASP A 428 -1.18 30.11 -4.53
CA ASP A 428 -2.57 30.12 -4.97
C ASP A 428 -2.64 30.38 -6.49
N GLY A 429 -3.37 29.53 -7.21
CA GLY A 429 -3.62 29.65 -8.64
C GLY A 429 -5.01 30.19 -8.96
N SER A 430 -5.22 30.62 -10.19
CA SER A 430 -6.54 31.09 -10.66
C SER A 430 -7.45 29.92 -10.98
N TYR A 431 -8.63 29.86 -10.34
CA TYR A 431 -9.64 28.85 -10.64
C TYR A 431 -10.15 28.91 -12.08
N ALA A 432 -10.14 30.10 -12.70
CA ALA A 432 -10.50 30.26 -14.10
C ALA A 432 -9.55 29.52 -15.05
N SER A 433 -8.29 29.36 -14.66
CA SER A 433 -7.23 28.69 -15.44
C SER A 433 -7.24 27.17 -15.30
N LEU A 434 -8.08 26.59 -14.44
CA LEU A 434 -8.21 25.14 -14.33
C LEU A 434 -8.87 24.54 -15.56
N VAL A 435 -8.21 23.53 -16.15
CA VAL A 435 -8.75 22.73 -17.25
C VAL A 435 -9.94 21.89 -16.76
N ALA A 436 -9.80 21.22 -15.62
CA ALA A 436 -10.84 20.44 -14.98
C ALA A 436 -11.23 21.05 -13.63
N LYS A 437 -12.48 21.48 -13.52
CA LYS A 437 -13.07 22.11 -12.33
C LYS A 437 -13.90 21.09 -11.59
N LEU A 438 -13.27 20.33 -10.69
CA LEU A 438 -13.92 19.22 -9.99
C LEU A 438 -14.68 19.73 -8.77
N VAL A 439 -14.01 20.45 -7.87
CA VAL A 439 -14.63 21.10 -6.71
C VAL A 439 -14.91 22.57 -7.03
N ILE A 440 -16.16 23.01 -6.92
CA ILE A 440 -16.55 24.36 -7.29
C ILE A 440 -16.11 25.35 -6.20
N GLN A 441 -15.38 26.40 -6.58
CA GLN A 441 -14.96 27.43 -5.63
C GLN A 441 -16.05 28.49 -5.37
N PRO A 442 -15.98 29.22 -4.24
CA PRO A 442 -16.86 30.35 -3.98
C PRO A 442 -16.88 31.36 -5.13
N SER A 443 -18.01 32.02 -5.31
CA SER A 443 -18.32 32.97 -6.39
C SER A 443 -18.50 32.37 -7.79
N TYR A 444 -18.20 31.07 -7.99
CA TYR A 444 -18.50 30.36 -9.23
C TYR A 444 -19.87 29.72 -9.20
N ARG A 445 -20.37 29.32 -10.38
CA ARG A 445 -21.69 28.72 -10.55
C ARG A 445 -21.61 27.22 -10.67
N GLY A 446 -22.56 26.53 -10.06
CA GLY A 446 -22.75 25.09 -10.15
C GLY A 446 -24.14 24.74 -10.66
N LYS A 447 -24.24 23.70 -11.47
CA LYS A 447 -25.51 23.17 -11.99
C LYS A 447 -25.85 21.85 -11.29
N VAL A 448 -27.06 21.74 -10.76
CA VAL A 448 -27.57 20.52 -10.13
C VAL A 448 -27.83 19.46 -11.20
N MET A 449 -27.22 18.28 -11.06
CA MET A 449 -27.29 17.18 -12.05
C MET A 449 -28.12 15.99 -11.59
N ILE A 450 -28.25 15.77 -10.28
CA ILE A 450 -28.93 14.60 -9.75
C ILE A 450 -30.41 14.55 -10.16
N SER A 451 -30.86 13.38 -10.62
CA SER A 451 -32.26 13.14 -10.99
C SER A 451 -33.16 13.24 -9.76
N GLY A 452 -34.20 14.08 -9.82
CA GLY A 452 -35.10 14.37 -8.69
C GLY A 452 -34.73 15.62 -7.88
N GLY A 453 -33.62 16.28 -8.22
CA GLY A 453 -33.15 17.48 -7.53
C GLY A 453 -32.39 17.19 -6.24
N ILE A 454 -32.06 18.24 -5.50
CA ILE A 454 -31.20 18.16 -4.31
C ILE A 454 -31.76 18.95 -3.13
N ASN A 455 -31.64 18.39 -1.93
CA ASN A 455 -32.10 19.06 -0.71
C ASN A 455 -31.11 20.16 -0.28
N LEU A 456 -31.62 21.38 -0.10
CA LEU A 456 -30.95 22.46 0.62
C LEU A 456 -31.18 22.25 2.12
N ARG A 457 -30.11 22.17 2.91
CA ARG A 457 -30.14 21.93 4.36
C ARG A 457 -29.64 23.12 5.16
N SER A 458 -30.09 23.27 6.41
CA SER A 458 -29.65 24.37 7.28
C SER A 458 -28.17 24.30 7.66
N THR A 459 -27.61 23.10 7.80
CA THR A 459 -26.19 22.84 8.04
C THR A 459 -25.71 21.74 7.09
N ALA A 460 -24.40 21.74 6.78
CA ALA A 460 -23.78 20.68 5.99
C ALA A 460 -23.97 19.31 6.67
N ALA A 461 -24.16 18.27 5.86
CA ALA A 461 -24.41 16.87 6.26
C ALA A 461 -25.70 16.59 7.05
N THR A 462 -25.97 17.26 8.17
CA THR A 462 -26.97 16.83 9.18
C THR A 462 -28.16 17.77 9.34
N GLY A 463 -28.15 18.94 8.71
CA GLY A 463 -29.17 19.97 8.91
C GLY A 463 -30.56 19.57 8.43
N ALA A 464 -31.58 20.21 9.00
CA ALA A 464 -32.96 20.08 8.56
C ALA A 464 -33.09 20.51 7.09
N ILE A 465 -33.95 19.82 6.34
CA ILE A 465 -34.24 20.16 4.95
C ILE A 465 -35.03 21.47 4.91
N LEU A 466 -34.52 22.46 4.19
CA LEU A 466 -35.15 23.76 4.01
C LEU A 466 -36.07 23.79 2.78
N ILE A 467 -35.60 23.24 1.67
CA ILE A 467 -36.31 23.16 0.37
C ILE A 467 -35.58 22.18 -0.55
N ALA A 468 -36.29 21.55 -1.48
CA ALA A 468 -35.69 20.80 -2.58
C ALA A 468 -35.43 21.72 -3.79
N ILE A 469 -34.22 21.65 -4.34
CA ILE A 469 -33.80 22.40 -5.51
C ILE A 469 -33.91 21.48 -6.75
N PRO A 470 -34.66 21.86 -7.80
CA PRO A 470 -34.81 21.04 -8.99
C PRO A 470 -33.49 20.75 -9.71
N THR A 471 -33.43 19.60 -10.40
CA THR A 471 -32.37 19.30 -11.38
C THR A 471 -32.26 20.42 -12.42
N ASN A 472 -31.07 20.62 -12.96
CA ASN A 472 -30.69 21.68 -13.89
C ASN A 472 -30.69 23.11 -13.34
N THR A 473 -31.02 23.31 -12.05
CA THR A 473 -30.89 24.63 -11.42
C THR A 473 -29.43 25.06 -11.37
N ILE A 474 -29.15 26.29 -11.80
CA ILE A 474 -27.82 26.91 -11.71
C ILE A 474 -27.78 27.79 -10.46
N LEU A 475 -26.81 27.53 -9.60
CA LEU A 475 -26.64 28.13 -8.29
C LEU A 475 -25.29 28.83 -8.20
N THR A 476 -25.22 29.94 -7.48
CA THR A 476 -23.95 30.60 -7.17
C THR A 476 -23.43 30.04 -5.86
N ILE A 477 -22.22 29.48 -5.88
CA ILE A 477 -21.60 28.90 -4.69
C ILE A 477 -21.07 30.03 -3.81
N GLN A 478 -21.52 30.07 -2.56
CA GLN A 478 -21.15 31.09 -1.57
C GLN A 478 -20.00 30.62 -0.67
N ALA A 479 -20.00 29.34 -0.30
CA ALA A 479 -18.97 28.73 0.51
C ALA A 479 -18.85 27.24 0.18
N VAL A 480 -17.72 26.64 0.57
CA VAL A 480 -17.43 25.22 0.39
C VAL A 480 -17.01 24.65 1.75
N GLN A 481 -17.58 23.51 2.10
CA GLN A 481 -17.15 22.73 3.27
C GLN A 481 -16.86 21.31 2.81
N VAL A 482 -15.73 20.76 3.25
CA VAL A 482 -15.33 19.38 2.98
C VAL A 482 -15.25 18.65 4.31
N ILE A 483 -15.81 17.44 4.38
CA ILE A 483 -15.97 16.67 5.62
C ILE A 483 -15.56 15.22 5.38
N GLY A 484 -14.91 14.62 6.38
CA GLY A 484 -14.61 13.20 6.45
C GLY A 484 -13.53 12.70 5.47
N GLU A 485 -13.26 11.40 5.56
CA GLU A 485 -12.21 10.69 4.81
C GLU A 485 -12.49 10.59 3.30
N THR A 486 -13.77 10.59 2.91
CA THR A 486 -14.19 10.55 1.50
C THR A 486 -14.11 11.92 0.83
N ASN A 487 -13.74 12.97 1.59
CA ASN A 487 -13.80 14.35 1.16
C ASN A 487 -15.20 14.70 0.60
N ALA A 488 -16.23 14.46 1.41
CA ALA A 488 -17.62 14.82 1.08
C ALA A 488 -17.73 16.34 0.98
N VAL A 489 -18.09 16.85 -0.19
CA VAL A 489 -18.15 18.28 -0.50
C VAL A 489 -19.56 18.79 -0.28
N TYR A 490 -19.70 19.92 0.39
CA TYR A 490 -20.95 20.64 0.57
C TYR A 490 -20.79 22.09 0.09
N TYR A 491 -21.76 22.57 -0.66
CA TYR A 491 -21.78 23.93 -1.17
C TYR A 491 -22.85 24.75 -0.47
N GLN A 492 -22.48 25.91 0.07
CA GLN A 492 -23.45 26.88 0.53
C GLN A 492 -24.00 27.66 -0.66
N THR A 493 -25.31 27.86 -0.71
CA THR A 493 -26.01 28.58 -1.78
C THR A 493 -27.32 29.17 -1.28
N SER A 494 -27.87 30.12 -2.04
CA SER A 494 -29.23 30.61 -1.85
C SER A 494 -30.16 30.10 -2.96
N TYR A 495 -31.36 29.68 -2.60
CA TYR A 495 -32.43 29.30 -3.52
C TYR A 495 -33.79 29.69 -2.93
N SER A 496 -34.61 30.39 -3.72
CA SER A 496 -35.94 30.86 -3.32
C SER A 496 -35.96 31.59 -1.95
N GLY A 497 -35.01 32.49 -1.74
CA GLY A 497 -34.89 33.29 -0.51
C GLY A 497 -34.34 32.55 0.71
N LYS A 498 -34.02 31.26 0.60
CA LYS A 498 -33.38 30.48 1.68
C LYS A 498 -31.90 30.26 1.38
N THR A 499 -31.06 30.37 2.39
CA THR A 499 -29.62 30.05 2.31
C THR A 499 -29.34 28.80 3.11
N GLY A 500 -28.56 27.87 2.54
CA GLY A 500 -28.21 26.61 3.18
C GLY A 500 -27.15 25.85 2.41
N TRP A 501 -27.00 24.57 2.71
CA TRP A 501 -25.98 23.69 2.17
C TRP A 501 -26.58 22.59 1.30
N ILE A 502 -26.01 22.36 0.13
CA ILE A 502 -26.31 21.21 -0.72
C ILE A 502 -25.12 20.26 -0.77
N TYR A 503 -25.39 18.97 -0.95
CA TYR A 503 -24.34 17.98 -1.14
C TYR A 503 -23.78 18.05 -2.57
N GLY A 504 -22.47 18.24 -2.70
CA GLY A 504 -21.77 18.35 -3.98
C GLY A 504 -21.29 17.01 -4.55
N GLY A 505 -21.36 15.93 -3.77
CA GLY A 505 -20.69 14.66 -4.04
C GLY A 505 -19.44 14.48 -3.17
N GLN A 506 -18.65 13.45 -3.47
CA GLN A 506 -17.40 13.14 -2.76
C GLN A 506 -16.24 13.06 -3.75
N VAL A 507 -15.01 13.26 -3.25
CA VAL A 507 -13.78 13.17 -4.07
C VAL A 507 -13.17 11.76 -4.03
N LEU A 508 -13.33 11.03 -2.92
CA LEU A 508 -12.68 9.75 -2.66
C LEU A 508 -13.65 8.66 -2.15
N PRO A 509 -13.31 7.37 -2.29
CA PRO A 509 -12.27 6.85 -3.18
C PRO A 509 -12.68 7.01 -4.66
N ASP A 510 -13.99 6.91 -4.92
CA ASP A 510 -14.60 7.16 -6.23
C ASP A 510 -15.26 8.54 -6.25
N GLN A 511 -14.87 9.33 -7.24
CA GLN A 511 -15.37 10.68 -7.40
C GLN A 511 -16.81 10.68 -7.90
N THR A 512 -17.72 11.31 -7.16
CA THR A 512 -19.14 11.42 -7.54
C THR A 512 -19.58 12.82 -7.92
N LEU A 513 -18.69 13.82 -7.84
CA LEU A 513 -19.00 15.25 -8.06
C LEU A 513 -19.79 15.51 -9.36
N THR A 514 -19.46 14.80 -10.44
CA THR A 514 -20.11 14.96 -11.75
C THR A 514 -21.57 14.49 -11.80
N SER A 515 -21.99 13.65 -10.85
CA SER A 515 -23.35 13.15 -10.73
C SER A 515 -24.26 14.04 -9.86
N TRP A 516 -23.67 14.99 -9.12
CA TRP A 516 -24.39 15.80 -8.14
C TRP A 516 -24.46 17.27 -8.54
N VAL A 517 -23.33 17.98 -8.55
CA VAL A 517 -23.25 19.40 -8.90
C VAL A 517 -21.98 19.66 -9.70
N VAL A 518 -22.14 20.11 -10.95
CA VAL A 518 -21.02 20.37 -11.86
C VAL A 518 -20.77 21.86 -12.03
N ALA A 519 -19.50 22.26 -12.21
CA ALA A 519 -19.17 23.63 -12.57
C ALA A 519 -19.91 24.03 -13.86
N ASN A 520 -20.55 25.20 -13.86
CA ASN A 520 -21.30 25.73 -14.99
C ASN A 520 -20.54 26.80 -15.76
#